data_AF-A0A1G6RGN4-F1
#
_entry.id   AF-A0A1G6RGN4-F1
#
_cell.length_a   1.000
_cell.length_b   1.000
_cell.length_c   1.000
_cell.angle_alpha   90.00
_cell.angle_beta   90.00
_cell.angle_gamma   90.00
#
_symmetry.space_group_name_H-M   'P 1'
#
loop_
_entity.id
_entity.type
_entity.pdbx_description
1 polymer ?
#
loop_
_entity_poly.entity_id
_entity_poly.type
_entity_poly.pdbx_seq_one_letter_code
_entity_poly.pdbx_strand_id
1 'polypeptide(L)'
;MPAISFQSVSKTYPASRQQRAQGKPGLRAVDEVTFQIEEGEFFGLLGPNGAGKTTLISMLAGLSRPSSGAISVHGFDVQRDYAQARRQLGVVPQELVFDPFFNVRESLRIQSGYFGIKNNDDWIDELLHSLGLADKAGANMRQLSGGMKRRVLVAQALVHKPPVIVLDEPTAGVDVELRQTLWQFVAKLNKQGSTVLLTTHYLEEAEALCHRIAMLKQGRVIALDRTSELLRSAASNVLRFKTDGMLPWALAQHARITGRIVQLPAQNAREVEQMLAAIREAGLDVEDVEMRKADLEDVFIDLMAGEQTPLEVAR
;
A
#
# COMPACT_ATOMS: atom_id res chain seq x y z
N MET A 1 -0.12 -14.43 19.28
CA MET A 1 -1.45 -13.90 18.89
C MET A 1 -1.21 -12.97 17.72
N PRO A 2 -2.15 -12.77 16.78
CA PRO A 2 -1.93 -11.85 15.68
C PRO A 2 -1.80 -10.41 16.19
N ALA A 3 -0.93 -9.63 15.57
CA ALA A 3 -0.78 -8.20 15.84
C ALA A 3 -2.04 -7.43 15.43
N ILE A 4 -2.63 -7.78 14.28
CA ILE A 4 -3.89 -7.22 13.78
C ILE A 4 -4.81 -8.36 13.34
N SER A 5 -6.09 -8.30 13.71
CA SER A 5 -7.12 -9.22 13.22
C SER A 5 -8.32 -8.46 12.67
N PHE A 6 -8.73 -8.79 11.44
CA PHE A 6 -10.02 -8.39 10.86
C PHE A 6 -10.93 -9.63 10.83
N GLN A 7 -12.13 -9.53 11.39
CA GLN A 7 -13.11 -10.63 11.48
C GLN A 7 -14.43 -10.23 10.82
N SER A 8 -14.66 -10.72 9.60
CA SER A 8 -15.87 -10.50 8.79
C SER A 8 -16.29 -9.02 8.73
N VAL A 9 -15.31 -8.15 8.55
CA VAL A 9 -15.48 -6.70 8.64
C VAL A 9 -16.20 -6.18 7.40
N SER A 10 -17.29 -5.45 7.60
CA SER A 10 -17.98 -4.74 6.52
C SER A 10 -18.18 -3.27 6.85
N LYS A 11 -18.21 -2.43 5.81
CA LYS A 11 -18.51 -1.00 5.91
C LYS A 11 -19.39 -0.55 4.76
N THR A 12 -20.57 -0.05 5.13
CA THR A 12 -21.48 0.61 4.20
C THR A 12 -21.61 2.08 4.58
N TYR A 13 -21.25 2.97 3.66
CA TYR A 13 -21.51 4.40 3.79
C TYR A 13 -22.93 4.70 3.30
N PRO A 14 -23.72 5.46 4.08
CA PRO A 14 -25.08 5.78 3.67
C PRO A 14 -25.07 6.66 2.41
N ALA A 15 -26.04 6.44 1.53
CA ALA A 15 -26.25 7.31 0.37
C ALA A 15 -26.47 8.77 0.83
N SER A 16 -25.85 9.71 0.11
CA SER A 16 -26.07 11.14 0.30
C SER A 16 -27.54 11.52 0.03
N ARG A 17 -28.00 12.69 0.49
CA ARG A 17 -29.38 13.15 0.21
C ARG A 17 -29.70 13.17 -1.29
N GLN A 18 -28.76 13.62 -2.12
CA GLN A 18 -28.91 13.61 -3.58
C GLN A 18 -28.98 12.19 -4.15
N GLN A 19 -28.15 11.27 -3.66
CA GLN A 19 -28.18 9.87 -4.10
C GLN A 19 -29.48 9.17 -3.70
N ARG A 20 -29.99 9.44 -2.50
CA ARG A 20 -31.30 8.92 -2.04
C ARG A 20 -32.46 9.44 -2.89
N ALA A 21 -32.44 10.72 -3.27
CA ALA A 21 -33.43 11.29 -4.18
C ALA A 21 -33.41 10.65 -5.58
N GLN A 22 -32.27 10.08 -5.98
CA GLN A 22 -32.09 9.32 -7.22
C GLN A 22 -32.30 7.79 -7.04
N GLY A 23 -32.76 7.33 -5.87
CA GLY A 23 -32.96 5.91 -5.57
C GLY A 23 -31.68 5.08 -5.46
N LYS A 24 -30.50 5.72 -5.39
CA LYS A 24 -29.22 4.99 -5.30
C LYS A 24 -28.97 4.45 -3.89
N PRO A 25 -28.54 3.18 -3.74
CA PRO A 25 -28.21 2.61 -2.45
C PRO A 25 -26.92 3.22 -1.87
N GLY A 26 -26.65 2.94 -0.59
CA GLY A 26 -25.38 3.29 0.05
C GLY A 26 -24.19 2.53 -0.56
N LEU A 27 -22.99 3.08 -0.40
CA LEU A 27 -21.76 2.48 -0.93
C LEU A 27 -21.21 1.44 0.05
N ARG A 28 -21.19 0.16 -0.34
CA ARG A 28 -20.47 -0.90 0.38
C ARG A 28 -18.98 -0.80 0.03
N ALA A 29 -18.21 -0.16 0.91
CA ALA A 29 -16.78 0.09 0.72
C ALA A 29 -15.90 -1.08 1.15
N VAL A 30 -16.38 -1.88 2.11
CA VAL A 30 -15.72 -3.10 2.60
C VAL A 30 -16.79 -4.16 2.81
N ASP A 31 -16.51 -5.39 2.39
CA ASP A 31 -17.45 -6.50 2.35
C ASP A 31 -16.82 -7.78 2.92
N GLU A 32 -17.22 -8.14 4.14
CA GLU A 32 -16.88 -9.39 4.85
C GLU A 32 -15.38 -9.74 4.91
N VAL A 33 -14.54 -8.71 4.96
CA VAL A 33 -13.07 -8.87 4.96
C VAL A 33 -12.61 -9.57 6.24
N THR A 34 -11.89 -10.67 6.06
CA THR A 34 -11.33 -11.50 7.14
C THR A 34 -9.88 -11.85 6.82
N PHE A 35 -8.95 -11.40 7.66
CA PHE A 35 -7.54 -11.82 7.62
C PHE A 35 -6.82 -11.40 8.90
N GLN A 36 -5.61 -11.95 9.09
CA GLN A 36 -4.74 -11.69 10.23
C GLN A 36 -3.34 -11.30 9.76
N ILE A 37 -2.71 -10.40 10.53
CA ILE A 37 -1.32 -9.99 10.39
C ILE A 37 -0.60 -10.44 11.66
N GLU A 38 0.45 -11.24 11.49
CA GLU A 38 1.22 -11.81 12.59
C GLU A 38 2.21 -10.80 13.17
N GLU A 39 2.63 -11.03 14.41
CA GLU A 39 3.64 -10.17 15.06
C GLU A 39 4.98 -10.21 14.32
N GLY A 40 5.56 -9.02 14.09
CA GLY A 40 6.81 -8.86 13.36
C GLY A 40 6.67 -9.01 11.84
N GLU A 41 5.46 -9.16 11.31
CA GLU A 41 5.22 -9.28 9.89
C GLU A 41 5.31 -7.91 9.19
N PHE A 42 5.94 -7.87 8.01
CA PHE A 42 5.81 -6.77 7.08
C PHE A 42 4.76 -7.16 6.03
N PHE A 43 3.56 -6.59 6.15
CA PHE A 43 2.38 -6.98 5.42
C PHE A 43 1.94 -5.90 4.43
N GLY A 44 1.69 -6.30 3.18
CA GLY A 44 1.19 -5.42 2.12
C GLY A 44 -0.32 -5.49 1.97
N LEU A 45 -0.99 -4.34 1.89
CA LEU A 45 -2.41 -4.22 1.55
C LEU A 45 -2.52 -3.42 0.25
N LEU A 46 -2.74 -4.14 -0.85
CA LEU A 46 -2.72 -3.59 -2.20
C LEU A 46 -4.11 -3.63 -2.82
N GLY A 47 -4.31 -2.87 -3.89
CA GLY A 47 -5.61 -2.76 -4.56
C GLY A 47 -5.73 -1.44 -5.31
N PRO A 48 -6.60 -1.33 -6.33
CA PRO A 48 -6.81 -0.08 -7.04
C PRO A 48 -7.43 0.99 -6.13
N ASN A 49 -7.54 2.21 -6.64
CA ASN A 49 -8.27 3.28 -5.98
C ASN A 49 -9.74 2.88 -5.80
N GLY A 50 -10.28 3.16 -4.61
CA GLY A 50 -11.64 2.75 -4.26
C GLY A 50 -11.80 1.28 -3.85
N ALA A 51 -10.72 0.49 -3.76
CA ALA A 51 -10.81 -0.92 -3.35
C ALA A 51 -11.16 -1.14 -1.87
N GLY A 52 -11.14 -0.09 -1.03
CA GLY A 52 -11.48 -0.17 0.40
C GLY A 52 -10.28 -0.11 1.37
N LYS A 53 -9.04 0.05 0.87
CA LYS A 53 -7.80 0.11 1.68
C LYS A 53 -7.85 1.18 2.78
N THR A 54 -8.05 2.44 2.40
CA THR A 54 -8.16 3.57 3.34
C THR A 54 -9.34 3.40 4.29
N THR A 55 -10.44 2.77 3.85
CA THR A 55 -11.58 2.45 4.72
C THR A 55 -11.20 1.44 5.80
N LEU A 56 -10.47 0.38 5.46
CA LEU A 56 -9.95 -0.59 6.43
C LEU A 56 -8.99 0.07 7.42
N ILE A 57 -8.03 0.85 6.94
CA ILE A 57 -7.07 1.59 7.80
C ILE A 57 -7.82 2.56 8.72
N SER A 58 -8.82 3.28 8.22
CA SER A 58 -9.62 4.20 9.03
C SER A 58 -10.38 3.48 10.14
N MET A 59 -10.86 2.26 9.88
CA MET A 59 -11.53 1.46 10.90
C MET A 59 -10.53 0.88 11.92
N LEU A 60 -9.36 0.43 11.46
CA LEU A 60 -8.25 -0.03 12.31
C LEU A 60 -7.77 1.08 13.26
N ALA A 61 -7.63 2.31 12.75
CA ALA A 61 -7.25 3.48 13.53
C ALA A 61 -8.37 3.98 14.48
N GLY A 62 -9.57 3.40 14.39
CA GLY A 62 -10.74 3.84 15.16
C GLY A 62 -11.26 5.23 14.75
N LEU A 63 -11.00 5.67 13.51
CA LEU A 63 -11.53 6.91 12.91
C LEU A 63 -12.91 6.69 12.26
N SER A 64 -13.22 5.44 11.89
CA SER A 64 -14.50 5.02 11.35
C SER A 64 -14.96 3.74 12.06
N ARG A 65 -16.27 3.57 12.26
CA ARG A 65 -16.83 2.34 12.83
C ARG A 65 -17.20 1.36 11.72
N PRO A 66 -16.88 0.06 11.83
CA PRO A 66 -17.43 -0.95 10.94
C PRO A 66 -18.96 -1.00 11.05
N SER A 67 -19.61 -1.36 9.95
CA SER A 67 -21.06 -1.66 9.93
C SER A 67 -21.36 -3.02 10.55
N SER A 68 -20.45 -3.98 10.39
CA SER A 68 -20.47 -5.30 11.03
C SER A 68 -19.05 -5.87 11.12
N GLY A 69 -18.88 -6.92 11.91
CA GLY A 69 -17.59 -7.54 12.19
C GLY A 69 -16.80 -6.84 13.29
N ALA A 70 -15.57 -7.31 13.51
CA ALA A 70 -14.69 -6.83 14.57
C ALA A 70 -13.26 -6.65 14.07
N ILE A 71 -12.55 -5.69 14.67
CA ILE A 71 -11.13 -5.44 14.42
C ILE A 71 -10.43 -5.36 15.77
N SER A 72 -9.29 -6.03 15.90
CA SER A 72 -8.47 -5.96 17.11
C SER A 72 -6.98 -5.76 16.81
N VAL A 73 -6.29 -5.13 17.76
CA VAL A 73 -4.84 -4.91 17.76
C VAL A 73 -4.26 -5.50 19.03
N HIS A 74 -3.37 -6.50 18.91
CA HIS A 74 -2.88 -7.33 20.04
C HIS A 74 -4.01 -7.76 21.02
N GLY A 75 -5.14 -8.18 20.47
CA GLY A 75 -6.31 -8.62 21.24
C GLY A 75 -7.22 -7.51 21.78
N PHE A 76 -6.85 -6.23 21.70
CA PHE A 76 -7.71 -5.11 22.08
C PHE A 76 -8.66 -4.75 20.94
N ASP A 77 -9.97 -4.73 21.20
CA ASP A 77 -10.95 -4.31 20.18
C ASP A 77 -10.84 -2.81 19.92
N VAL A 78 -10.77 -2.41 18.65
CA VAL A 78 -10.53 -1.00 18.28
C VAL A 78 -11.67 -0.04 18.65
N GLN A 79 -12.86 -0.56 18.95
CA GLN A 79 -14.03 0.21 19.39
C GLN A 79 -14.21 0.14 20.91
N ARG A 80 -14.20 -1.07 21.49
CA ARG A 80 -14.45 -1.27 22.93
C ARG A 80 -13.24 -0.88 23.78
N ASP A 81 -12.04 -1.23 23.33
CA ASP A 81 -10.77 -1.01 24.02
C ASP A 81 -9.92 0.06 23.31
N TYR A 82 -10.58 1.03 22.67
CA TYR A 82 -9.97 1.98 21.74
C TYR A 82 -8.70 2.67 22.28
N ALA A 83 -8.65 2.99 23.58
CA ALA A 83 -7.51 3.64 24.19
C ALA A 83 -6.27 2.72 24.23
N GLN A 84 -6.46 1.43 24.51
CA GLN A 84 -5.38 0.44 24.49
C GLN A 84 -4.97 0.14 23.06
N ALA A 85 -5.94 -0.09 22.16
CA ALA A 85 -5.65 -0.33 20.74
C ALA A 85 -4.83 0.81 20.12
N ARG A 86 -5.19 2.08 20.38
CA ARG A 86 -4.45 3.24 19.86
C ARG A 86 -3.05 3.39 20.43
N ARG A 87 -2.80 2.98 21.68
CA ARG A 87 -1.43 2.97 22.25
C ARG A 87 -0.51 2.00 21.53
N GLN A 88 -1.06 0.93 20.98
CA GLN A 88 -0.29 -0.07 20.24
C GLN A 88 -0.05 0.30 18.77
N LEU A 89 -0.70 1.36 18.27
CA LEU A 89 -0.78 1.66 16.84
C LEU A 89 -0.14 3.02 16.51
N GLY A 90 0.74 3.05 15.52
CA GLY A 90 1.20 4.27 14.85
C GLY A 90 0.66 4.32 13.44
N VAL A 91 -0.12 5.34 13.09
CA VAL A 91 -0.72 5.46 11.75
C VAL A 91 -0.17 6.68 11.04
N VAL A 92 0.45 6.47 9.88
CA VAL A 92 0.84 7.53 8.95
C VAL A 92 -0.27 7.66 7.91
N PRO A 93 -1.06 8.74 7.92
CA PRO A 93 -2.16 8.92 6.98
C PRO A 93 -1.68 9.34 5.59
N GLN A 94 -2.51 9.06 4.58
CA GLN A 94 -2.30 9.52 3.21
C GLN A 94 -2.41 11.04 3.07
N GLU A 95 -3.23 11.72 3.87
CA GLU A 95 -3.38 13.19 3.82
C GLU A 95 -2.36 13.92 4.69
N LEU A 96 -1.83 15.03 4.17
CA LEU A 96 -0.93 15.89 4.94
C LEU A 96 -1.71 16.78 5.91
N VAL A 97 -1.80 16.36 7.17
CA VAL A 97 -2.39 17.15 8.26
C VAL A 97 -1.27 17.65 9.17
N PHE A 98 -1.21 18.95 9.47
CA PHE A 98 -0.21 19.49 10.39
C PHE A 98 -0.72 20.69 11.17
N ASP A 99 -0.11 20.91 12.34
CA ASP A 99 -0.33 22.10 13.15
C ASP A 99 0.62 23.23 12.70
N PRO A 100 0.10 24.41 12.32
CA PRO A 100 0.93 25.52 11.83
C PRO A 100 1.62 26.33 12.92
N PHE A 101 1.35 26.07 14.21
CA PHE A 101 1.81 26.90 15.33
C PHE A 101 3.12 26.39 15.93
N PHE A 102 3.31 25.08 15.98
CA PHE A 102 4.48 24.46 16.61
C PHE A 102 5.64 24.22 15.65
N ASN A 103 6.86 24.21 16.18
CA ASN A 103 7.98 23.64 15.44
C ASN A 103 7.96 22.11 15.43
N VAL A 104 8.86 21.49 14.67
CA VAL A 104 8.91 20.03 14.51
C VAL A 104 9.13 19.34 15.85
N ARG A 105 10.13 19.75 16.63
CA ARG A 105 10.46 19.11 17.92
C ARG A 105 9.33 19.26 18.94
N GLU A 106 8.74 20.44 19.05
CA GLU A 106 7.58 20.71 19.90
C GLU A 106 6.40 19.81 19.54
N SER A 107 6.10 19.70 18.24
CA SER A 107 5.04 18.83 17.74
C SER A 107 5.25 17.36 18.16
N LEU A 108 6.50 16.87 18.09
CA LEU A 108 6.84 15.51 18.51
C LEU A 108 6.76 15.33 20.04
N ARG A 109 7.21 16.32 20.82
CA ARG A 109 7.08 16.30 22.28
C ARG A 109 5.61 16.30 22.73
N ILE A 110 4.76 17.11 22.09
CA ILE A 110 3.31 17.15 22.36
C ILE A 110 2.69 15.79 22.05
N GLN A 111 2.99 15.23 20.88
CA GLN A 111 2.51 13.91 20.47
C GLN A 111 2.94 12.82 21.46
N SER A 112 4.23 12.79 21.85
CA SER A 112 4.75 11.90 22.90
C SER A 112 3.98 12.04 24.22
N GLY A 113 3.64 13.28 24.59
CA GLY A 113 2.86 13.61 25.78
C GLY A 113 1.45 13.04 25.76
N TYR A 114 0.77 13.00 24.60
CA TYR A 114 -0.55 12.37 24.47
C TYR A 114 -0.54 10.87 24.79
N PHE A 115 0.60 10.20 24.58
CA PHE A 115 0.81 8.80 24.96
C PHE A 115 1.38 8.63 26.37
N GLY A 116 1.55 9.72 27.13
CA GLY A 116 2.05 9.69 28.50
C GLY A 116 3.57 9.53 28.61
N ILE A 117 4.31 9.65 27.51
CA ILE A 117 5.76 9.44 27.47
C ILE A 117 6.45 10.79 27.71
N LYS A 118 7.16 10.87 28.84
CA LYS A 118 7.96 12.04 29.25
C LYS A 118 9.44 11.79 28.93
N ASN A 119 10.21 12.87 28.77
CA ASN A 119 11.66 12.83 28.54
C ASN A 119 12.06 11.97 27.33
N ASN A 120 11.28 12.03 26.25
CA ASN A 120 11.48 11.22 25.04
C ASN A 120 12.45 11.85 24.03
N ASP A 121 13.29 12.79 24.48
CA ASP A 121 14.11 13.62 23.59
C ASP A 121 15.15 12.81 22.81
N ASP A 122 15.78 11.81 23.44
CA ASP A 122 16.76 10.95 22.77
C ASP A 122 16.13 10.18 21.60
N TRP A 123 14.90 9.69 21.78
CA TRP A 123 14.17 9.01 20.72
C TRP A 123 13.68 9.97 19.64
N ILE A 124 13.23 11.17 20.04
CA ILE A 124 12.88 12.23 19.09
C ILE A 124 14.10 12.57 18.23
N ASP A 125 15.30 12.61 18.81
CA ASP A 125 16.54 12.91 18.10
C ASP A 125 16.95 11.78 17.15
N GLU A 126 16.78 10.51 17.57
CA GLU A 126 16.94 9.37 16.66
C GLU A 126 15.95 9.43 15.49
N LEU A 127 14.68 9.76 15.73
CA LEU A 127 13.66 9.92 14.69
C LEU A 127 14.01 11.03 13.71
N LEU A 128 14.37 12.21 14.22
CA LEU A 128 14.73 13.36 13.40
C LEU A 128 15.98 13.08 12.57
N HIS A 129 16.98 12.40 13.13
CA HIS A 129 18.17 12.00 12.39
C HIS A 129 17.83 10.97 11.31
N SER A 130 17.14 9.89 11.69
CA SER A 130 16.78 8.78 10.79
C SER A 130 15.86 9.22 9.66
N LEU A 131 15.08 10.29 9.84
CA LEU A 131 14.20 10.84 8.81
C LEU A 131 14.79 12.06 8.10
N GLY A 132 16.05 12.44 8.36
CA GLY A 132 16.70 13.58 7.71
C GLY A 132 15.99 14.91 7.98
N LEU A 133 15.58 15.13 9.22
CA LEU A 133 14.87 16.31 9.75
C LEU A 133 15.62 17.01 10.89
N ALA A 134 16.81 16.52 11.28
CA ALA A 134 17.57 17.06 12.42
C ALA A 134 17.88 18.56 12.29
N ASP A 135 18.25 19.04 11.10
CA ASP A 135 18.50 20.47 10.82
C ASP A 135 17.22 21.33 10.81
N LYS A 136 16.04 20.69 10.77
CA LYS A 136 14.72 21.33 10.78
C LYS A 136 13.98 21.17 12.11
N ALA A 137 14.61 20.63 13.15
CA ALA A 137 13.97 20.39 14.44
C ALA A 137 13.28 21.64 15.03
N GLY A 138 13.91 22.82 14.88
CA GLY A 138 13.38 24.11 15.34
C GLY A 138 12.55 24.88 14.29
N ALA A 139 12.39 24.36 13.08
CA ALA A 139 11.62 25.04 12.03
C ALA A 139 10.11 24.88 12.25
N ASN A 140 9.33 25.91 11.90
CA ASN A 140 7.88 25.82 11.93
C ASN A 140 7.38 24.95 10.76
N MET A 141 6.32 24.16 10.98
CA MET A 141 5.75 23.27 9.96
C MET A 141 5.39 23.98 8.65
N ARG A 142 5.03 25.28 8.69
CA ARG A 142 4.73 26.08 7.48
C ARG A 142 5.92 26.29 6.56
N GLN A 143 7.15 26.26 7.09
CA GLN A 143 8.39 26.48 6.34
C GLN A 143 8.89 25.20 5.64
N LEU A 144 8.26 24.06 5.91
CA LEU A 144 8.66 22.76 5.37
C LEU A 144 8.06 22.50 4.00
N SER A 145 8.82 21.83 3.13
CA SER A 145 8.31 21.27 1.88
C SER A 145 7.28 20.16 2.13
N GLY A 146 6.50 19.77 1.11
CA GLY A 146 5.54 18.67 1.23
C GLY A 146 6.19 17.36 1.71
N GLY A 147 7.33 16.98 1.12
CA GLY A 147 8.08 15.79 1.53
C GLY A 147 8.68 15.90 2.94
N MET A 148 9.05 17.10 3.41
CA MET A 148 9.45 17.31 4.81
C MET A 148 8.26 17.13 5.77
N LYS A 149 7.09 17.69 5.45
CA LYS A 149 5.86 17.49 6.25
C LYS A 149 5.46 16.02 6.32
N ARG A 150 5.56 15.28 5.22
CA ARG A 150 5.32 13.83 5.18
C ARG A 150 6.21 13.08 6.17
N ARG A 151 7.51 13.42 6.21
CA ARG A 151 8.45 12.80 7.16
C ARG A 151 8.16 13.18 8.61
N VAL A 152 7.68 14.39 8.87
CA VAL A 152 7.23 14.76 10.23
C VAL A 152 6.01 13.93 10.64
N LEU A 153 5.07 13.66 9.74
CA LEU A 153 3.94 12.76 10.04
C LEU A 153 4.40 11.33 10.37
N VAL A 154 5.39 10.82 9.65
CA VAL A 154 6.04 9.54 9.99
C VAL A 154 6.63 9.62 11.40
N ALA A 155 7.39 10.67 11.73
CA ALA A 155 7.95 10.85 13.06
C ALA A 155 6.86 10.90 14.15
N GLN A 156 5.76 11.62 13.91
CA GLN A 156 4.62 11.72 14.84
C GLN A 156 3.93 10.37 15.06
N ALA A 157 3.80 9.55 14.03
CA ALA A 157 3.23 8.21 14.17
C ALA A 157 4.12 7.23 14.95
N LEU A 158 5.45 7.49 14.99
CA LEU A 158 6.45 6.61 15.60
C LEU A 158 6.98 7.11 16.95
N VAL A 159 6.65 8.34 17.35
CA VAL A 159 7.22 8.97 18.55
C VAL A 159 6.90 8.21 19.83
N HIS A 160 5.78 7.49 19.89
CA HIS A 160 5.40 6.67 21.04
C HIS A 160 5.85 5.21 20.97
N LYS A 161 6.72 4.87 20.00
CA LYS A 161 7.27 3.51 19.79
C LYS A 161 6.20 2.42 19.70
N PRO A 162 5.22 2.55 18.80
CA PRO A 162 4.16 1.55 18.67
C PRO A 162 4.72 0.21 18.15
N PRO A 163 4.25 -0.93 18.68
CA PRO A 163 4.58 -2.24 18.13
C PRO A 163 3.92 -2.50 16.77
N VAL A 164 2.86 -1.77 16.41
CA VAL A 164 2.19 -1.88 15.11
C VAL A 164 2.24 -0.55 14.38
N ILE A 165 2.80 -0.56 13.17
CA ILE A 165 2.99 0.61 12.31
C ILE A 165 2.14 0.44 11.06
N VAL A 166 1.29 1.43 10.77
CA VAL A 166 0.47 1.49 9.56
C VAL A 166 0.95 2.64 8.70
N LEU A 167 1.32 2.34 7.46
CA LEU A 167 1.84 3.30 6.51
C LEU A 167 0.87 3.40 5.33
N ASP A 168 0.07 4.48 5.29
CA ASP A 168 -0.88 4.71 4.20
C ASP A 168 -0.25 5.57 3.10
N GLU A 169 0.25 4.92 2.04
CA GLU A 169 0.97 5.54 0.92
C GLU A 169 2.09 6.51 1.36
N PRO A 170 3.02 6.09 2.23
CA PRO A 170 3.92 7.01 2.92
C PRO A 170 4.89 7.73 1.97
N THR A 171 5.18 7.16 0.81
CA THR A 171 6.16 7.66 -0.18
C THR A 171 5.57 8.58 -1.25
N ALA A 172 4.26 8.84 -1.22
CA ALA A 172 3.66 9.77 -2.18
C ALA A 172 4.25 11.19 -2.06
N GLY A 173 4.80 11.71 -3.16
CA GLY A 173 5.41 13.04 -3.21
C GLY A 173 6.76 13.15 -2.47
N VAL A 174 7.43 12.04 -2.20
CA VAL A 174 8.76 11.98 -1.58
C VAL A 174 9.81 11.63 -2.64
N ASP A 175 10.95 12.32 -2.60
CA ASP A 175 12.07 12.06 -3.51
C ASP A 175 12.70 10.66 -3.28
N VAL A 176 13.38 10.14 -4.31
CA VAL A 176 13.94 8.79 -4.34
C VAL A 176 14.90 8.52 -3.17
N GLU A 177 15.81 9.45 -2.86
CA GLU A 177 16.79 9.27 -1.78
C GLU A 177 16.08 9.16 -0.41
N LEU A 178 15.11 10.05 -0.18
CA LEU A 178 14.37 10.11 1.08
C LEU A 178 13.45 8.90 1.27
N ARG A 179 12.91 8.37 0.18
CA ARG A 179 12.16 7.11 0.18
C ARG A 179 13.02 5.96 0.70
N GLN A 180 14.27 5.84 0.23
CA GLN A 180 15.18 4.77 0.68
C GLN A 180 15.47 4.89 2.18
N THR A 181 15.74 6.10 2.66
CA THR A 181 15.99 6.36 4.09
C THR A 181 14.79 5.96 4.97
N LEU A 182 13.57 6.30 4.54
CA LEU A 182 12.35 5.86 5.23
C LEU A 182 12.27 4.34 5.31
N TRP A 183 12.50 3.64 4.19
CA TRP A 183 12.42 2.18 4.15
C TRP A 183 13.50 1.50 4.98
N GLN A 184 14.73 2.01 4.97
CA GLN A 184 15.80 1.52 5.84
C GLN A 184 15.40 1.64 7.32
N PHE A 185 14.79 2.77 7.70
CA PHE A 185 14.34 2.99 9.07
C PHE A 185 13.17 2.07 9.45
N VAL A 186 12.14 1.96 8.63
CA VAL A 186 11.00 1.07 8.88
C VAL A 186 11.44 -0.41 8.91
N ALA A 187 12.34 -0.81 8.02
CA ALA A 187 12.90 -2.16 8.02
C ALA A 187 13.74 -2.44 9.27
N LYS A 188 14.47 -1.44 9.80
CA LYS A 188 15.16 -1.54 11.10
C LYS A 188 14.16 -1.80 12.23
N LEU A 189 13.05 -1.06 12.28
CA LEU A 189 12.00 -1.25 13.29
C LEU A 189 11.34 -2.62 13.18
N ASN A 190 11.03 -3.06 11.95
CA ASN A 190 10.47 -4.39 11.73
C ASN A 190 11.42 -5.51 12.19
N LYS A 191 12.72 -5.40 11.91
CA LYS A 191 13.75 -6.33 12.43
C LYS A 191 13.86 -6.33 13.96
N GLN A 192 13.45 -5.24 14.62
CA GLN A 192 13.37 -5.15 16.08
C GLN A 192 12.07 -5.70 16.66
N GLY A 193 11.16 -6.21 15.82
CA GLY A 193 9.91 -6.86 16.21
C GLY A 193 8.64 -6.07 15.93
N SER A 194 8.73 -4.84 15.38
CA SER A 194 7.53 -4.09 15.00
C SER A 194 6.80 -4.76 13.83
N THR A 195 5.48 -4.80 13.89
CA THR A 195 4.62 -5.24 12.79
C THR A 195 4.31 -4.05 11.88
N VAL A 196 4.38 -4.23 10.57
CA VAL A 196 4.15 -3.16 9.60
C VAL A 196 3.01 -3.53 8.64
N LEU A 197 2.03 -2.66 8.50
CA LEU A 197 0.99 -2.70 7.48
C LEU A 197 1.25 -1.58 6.47
N LEU A 198 1.55 -1.91 5.22
CA LEU A 198 1.85 -0.98 4.15
C LEU A 198 0.75 -0.98 3.09
N THR A 199 0.23 0.20 2.74
CA THR A 199 -0.43 0.43 1.45
C THR A 199 0.49 1.28 0.58
N THR A 200 0.59 0.92 -0.69
CA THR A 200 1.38 1.67 -1.66
C THR A 200 0.79 1.52 -3.05
N HIS A 201 1.08 2.49 -3.91
CA HIS A 201 0.85 2.42 -5.34
C HIS A 201 2.08 1.92 -6.11
N TYR A 202 3.25 1.89 -5.48
CA TYR A 202 4.48 1.39 -6.06
C TYR A 202 4.63 -0.09 -5.69
N LEU A 203 4.18 -0.98 -6.57
CA LEU A 203 4.17 -2.43 -6.32
C LEU A 203 5.57 -2.98 -6.04
N GLU A 204 6.60 -2.39 -6.64
CA GLU A 204 8.02 -2.62 -6.35
C GLU A 204 8.38 -2.48 -4.85
N GLU A 205 7.76 -1.55 -4.12
CA GLU A 205 8.01 -1.36 -2.69
C GLU A 205 7.42 -2.51 -1.88
N ALA A 206 6.21 -2.93 -2.23
CA ALA A 206 5.56 -4.05 -1.59
C ALA A 206 6.28 -5.38 -1.91
N GLU A 207 6.74 -5.57 -3.14
CA GLU A 207 7.53 -6.74 -3.53
C GLU A 207 8.83 -6.84 -2.74
N ALA A 208 9.54 -5.71 -2.57
CA ALA A 208 10.83 -5.67 -1.88
C ALA A 208 10.72 -5.81 -0.35
N LEU A 209 9.63 -5.34 0.25
CA LEU A 209 9.51 -5.23 1.72
C LEU A 209 8.54 -6.24 2.32
N CYS A 210 7.41 -6.50 1.66
CA CYS A 210 6.32 -7.28 2.24
C CYS A 210 6.54 -8.77 2.06
N HIS A 211 6.32 -9.53 3.14
CA HIS A 211 6.46 -10.98 3.16
C HIS A 211 5.16 -11.68 2.75
N ARG A 212 4.03 -11.07 3.12
CA ARG A 212 2.68 -11.46 2.71
C ARG A 212 1.92 -10.22 2.24
N ILE A 213 1.02 -10.47 1.30
CA ILE A 213 0.25 -9.42 0.64
C ILE A 213 -1.21 -9.85 0.55
N ALA A 214 -2.11 -8.96 0.97
CA ALA A 214 -3.52 -9.00 0.59
C ALA A 214 -3.77 -8.06 -0.59
N MET A 215 -4.44 -8.54 -1.62
CA MET A 215 -4.97 -7.72 -2.70
C MET A 215 -6.47 -7.53 -2.53
N LEU A 216 -6.91 -6.28 -2.56
CA LEU A 216 -8.30 -5.88 -2.46
C LEU A 216 -8.85 -5.43 -3.80
N LYS A 217 -10.11 -5.78 -4.04
CA LYS A 217 -10.92 -5.27 -5.14
C LYS A 217 -12.36 -5.11 -4.65
N GLN A 218 -12.97 -3.95 -4.92
CA GLN A 218 -14.37 -3.67 -4.57
C GLN A 218 -14.75 -4.02 -3.12
N GLY A 219 -13.86 -3.74 -2.17
CA GLY A 219 -14.10 -4.00 -0.75
C GLY A 219 -13.89 -5.44 -0.29
N ARG A 220 -13.44 -6.35 -1.16
CA ARG A 220 -13.18 -7.76 -0.85
C ARG A 220 -11.70 -8.11 -1.03
N VAL A 221 -11.23 -9.09 -0.28
CA VAL A 221 -9.89 -9.68 -0.48
C VAL A 221 -9.99 -10.71 -1.60
N ILE A 222 -9.29 -10.47 -2.70
CA ILE A 222 -9.28 -11.38 -3.87
C ILE A 222 -8.06 -12.30 -3.89
N ALA A 223 -6.99 -11.91 -3.19
CA ALA A 223 -5.82 -12.75 -2.99
C ALA A 223 -5.18 -12.41 -1.64
N LEU A 224 -4.67 -13.43 -0.95
CA LEU A 224 -3.94 -13.30 0.30
C LEU A 224 -2.92 -14.43 0.38
N ASP A 225 -1.65 -14.13 0.15
CA ASP A 225 -0.59 -15.13 0.22
C ASP A 225 0.77 -14.48 0.50
N ARG A 226 1.82 -15.31 0.61
CA ARG A 226 3.21 -14.88 0.60
C ARG A 226 3.55 -14.26 -0.74
N THR A 227 4.33 -13.18 -0.72
CA THR A 227 4.80 -12.49 -1.93
C THR A 227 5.48 -13.47 -2.90
N SER A 228 6.27 -14.42 -2.37
CA SER A 228 6.91 -15.45 -3.19
C SER A 228 5.92 -16.39 -3.90
N GLU A 229 4.81 -16.74 -3.26
CA GLU A 229 3.79 -17.62 -3.86
C GLU A 229 2.93 -16.84 -4.87
N LEU A 230 2.65 -15.57 -4.61
CA LEU A 230 1.98 -14.68 -5.57
C LEU A 230 2.82 -14.52 -6.85
N LEU A 231 4.13 -14.29 -6.73
CA LEU A 231 5.03 -14.23 -7.88
C LEU A 231 5.14 -15.57 -8.61
N ARG A 232 5.08 -16.69 -7.86
CA ARG A 232 5.14 -18.04 -8.43
C ARG A 232 3.86 -18.43 -9.15
N SER A 233 2.69 -17.97 -8.71
CA SER A 233 1.44 -18.22 -9.43
C SER A 233 1.40 -17.49 -10.77
N ALA A 234 2.09 -16.35 -10.87
CA ALA A 234 2.33 -15.63 -12.12
C ALA A 234 3.59 -16.07 -12.87
N ALA A 235 4.15 -17.27 -12.61
CA ALA A 235 5.44 -17.80 -13.13
C ALA A 235 5.54 -18.00 -14.66
N SER A 236 4.87 -17.16 -15.44
CA SER A 236 5.35 -16.77 -16.75
C SER A 236 6.63 -15.94 -16.65
N ASN A 237 7.55 -16.16 -17.57
CA ASN A 237 8.55 -15.15 -17.87
C ASN A 237 7.88 -14.09 -18.75
N VAL A 238 8.46 -12.89 -18.81
CA VAL A 238 7.98 -11.82 -19.67
C VAL A 238 9.09 -11.48 -20.66
N LEU A 239 8.80 -11.61 -21.95
CA LEU A 239 9.63 -11.09 -23.02
C LEU A 239 9.38 -9.59 -23.11
N ARG A 240 10.41 -8.79 -22.84
CA ARG A 240 10.38 -7.33 -22.93
C ARG A 240 11.28 -6.87 -24.07
N PHE A 241 10.79 -5.94 -24.86
CA PHE A 241 11.57 -5.29 -25.92
C PHE A 241 11.01 -3.90 -26.21
N LYS A 242 11.73 -3.11 -27.00
CA LYS A 242 11.29 -1.80 -27.47
C LYS A 242 11.04 -1.84 -28.97
N THR A 243 9.96 -1.22 -29.42
CA THR A 243 9.69 -1.01 -30.84
C THR A 243 8.89 0.26 -31.06
N ASP A 244 9.08 0.89 -32.22
CA ASP A 244 8.26 2.00 -32.71
C ASP A 244 7.11 1.54 -33.62
N GLY A 245 7.14 0.28 -34.06
CA GLY A 245 6.15 -0.27 -34.98
C GLY A 245 4.91 -0.83 -34.28
N MET A 246 3.82 -0.95 -35.03
CA MET A 246 2.57 -1.51 -34.53
C MET A 246 2.65 -3.04 -34.48
N LEU A 247 2.41 -3.62 -33.29
CA LEU A 247 2.42 -5.07 -33.13
C LEU A 247 1.32 -5.75 -33.98
N PRO A 248 1.59 -6.94 -34.52
CA PRO A 248 0.55 -7.80 -35.07
C PRO A 248 -0.56 -8.04 -34.05
N TRP A 249 -1.81 -8.05 -34.50
CA TRP A 249 -2.98 -8.21 -33.62
C TRP A 249 -2.87 -9.43 -32.70
N ALA A 250 -2.36 -10.56 -33.20
CA ALA A 250 -2.16 -11.78 -32.43
C ALA A 250 -1.25 -11.59 -31.19
N LEU A 251 -0.21 -10.75 -31.31
CA LEU A 251 0.67 -10.39 -30.21
C LEU A 251 0.07 -9.26 -29.37
N ALA A 252 -0.51 -8.24 -30.01
CA ALA A 252 -1.05 -7.06 -29.35
C ALA A 252 -2.16 -7.39 -28.33
N GLN A 253 -2.94 -8.45 -28.57
CA GLN A 253 -3.99 -8.90 -27.65
C GLN A 253 -3.46 -9.43 -26.31
N HIS A 254 -2.22 -9.91 -26.29
CA HIS A 254 -1.57 -10.48 -25.12
C HIS A 254 -0.42 -9.59 -24.60
N ALA A 255 -0.11 -8.51 -25.33
CA ALA A 255 0.95 -7.58 -25.01
C ALA A 255 0.48 -6.49 -24.06
N ARG A 256 1.33 -6.15 -23.10
CA ARG A 256 1.25 -4.88 -22.37
C ARG A 256 2.17 -3.88 -23.06
N ILE A 257 1.62 -2.75 -23.48
CA ILE A 257 2.34 -1.74 -24.26
C ILE A 257 2.33 -0.43 -23.49
N THR A 258 3.51 0.09 -23.17
CA THR A 258 3.70 1.41 -22.52
C THR A 258 4.70 2.23 -23.32
N GLY A 259 4.18 3.17 -24.13
CA GLY A 259 4.99 3.88 -25.10
C GLY A 259 5.61 2.91 -26.10
N ARG A 260 6.94 2.88 -26.16
CA ARG A 260 7.71 1.96 -27.02
C ARG A 260 7.99 0.60 -26.40
N ILE A 261 7.74 0.44 -25.10
CA ILE A 261 8.05 -0.79 -24.36
C ILE A 261 6.90 -1.78 -24.54
N VAL A 262 7.22 -2.96 -25.02
CA VAL A 262 6.31 -4.08 -25.18
C VAL A 262 6.70 -5.19 -24.22
N GLN A 263 5.71 -5.79 -23.57
CA GLN A 263 5.87 -6.91 -22.65
C GLN A 263 4.88 -8.01 -23.02
N LEU A 264 5.40 -9.22 -23.25
CA LEU A 264 4.62 -10.39 -23.62
C LEU A 264 4.88 -11.53 -22.61
N PRO A 265 3.85 -12.08 -21.95
CA PRO A 265 4.00 -13.29 -21.15
C PRO A 265 4.45 -14.46 -22.03
N ALA A 266 5.46 -15.19 -21.60
CA ALA A 266 6.02 -16.36 -22.26
C ALA A 266 6.39 -17.43 -21.22
N GLN A 267 5.85 -18.64 -21.40
CA GLN A 267 6.01 -19.73 -20.43
C GLN A 267 7.23 -20.59 -20.72
N ASN A 268 7.70 -20.62 -21.97
CA ASN A 268 8.78 -21.48 -22.41
C ASN A 268 9.55 -20.88 -23.61
N ALA A 269 10.71 -21.47 -23.92
CA ALA A 269 11.57 -20.99 -25.02
C ALA A 269 10.88 -21.06 -26.40
N ARG A 270 9.95 -21.98 -26.60
CA ARG A 270 9.23 -22.14 -27.88
C ARG A 270 8.25 -21.00 -28.12
N GLU A 271 7.54 -20.55 -27.09
CA GLU A 271 6.68 -19.36 -27.16
C GLU A 271 7.50 -18.10 -27.48
N VAL A 272 8.65 -17.94 -26.82
CA VAL A 272 9.56 -16.82 -27.10
C VAL A 272 10.01 -16.84 -28.57
N GLU A 273 10.41 -18.00 -29.09
CA GLU A 273 10.79 -18.16 -30.49
C GLU A 273 9.64 -17.79 -31.44
N GLN A 274 8.41 -18.26 -31.16
CA GLN A 274 7.23 -17.96 -31.95
C GLN A 274 6.90 -16.46 -31.95
N MET A 275 7.01 -15.79 -30.80
CA MET A 275 6.80 -14.34 -30.70
C MET A 275 7.85 -13.57 -31.52
N LEU A 276 9.13 -13.91 -31.38
CA LEU A 276 10.21 -13.27 -32.14
C LEU A 276 10.09 -13.53 -33.65
N ALA A 277 9.63 -14.73 -34.05
CA ALA A 277 9.35 -15.02 -35.45
C ALA A 277 8.22 -14.15 -36.00
N ALA A 278 7.11 -14.01 -35.27
CA ALA A 278 5.99 -13.16 -35.66
C ALA A 278 6.36 -11.68 -35.75
N ILE A 279 7.20 -11.19 -34.84
CA ILE A 279 7.76 -9.82 -34.88
C ILE A 279 8.60 -9.62 -36.15
N ARG A 280 9.49 -10.58 -36.46
CA ARG A 280 10.34 -10.54 -37.67
C ARG A 280 9.51 -10.59 -38.95
N GLU A 281 8.51 -11.45 -39.03
CA GLU A 281 7.61 -11.57 -40.19
C GLU A 281 6.79 -10.30 -40.42
N ALA A 282 6.48 -9.57 -39.35
CA ALA A 282 5.83 -8.27 -39.43
C ALA A 282 6.78 -7.13 -39.83
N GLY A 283 8.08 -7.40 -40.00
CA GLY A 283 9.08 -6.40 -40.37
C GLY A 283 9.33 -5.36 -39.26
N LEU A 284 9.11 -5.73 -38.00
CA LEU A 284 9.31 -4.84 -36.86
C LEU A 284 10.78 -4.84 -36.42
N ASP A 285 11.37 -3.65 -36.37
CA ASP A 285 12.64 -3.44 -35.67
C ASP A 285 12.40 -3.45 -34.16
N VAL A 286 13.15 -4.29 -33.46
CA VAL A 286 13.10 -4.44 -32.00
C VAL A 286 14.45 -4.18 -31.38
N GLU A 287 14.45 -3.41 -30.30
CA GLU A 287 15.62 -3.05 -29.49
C GLU A 287 15.48 -3.63 -28.08
N ASP A 288 16.59 -3.74 -27.35
CA ASP A 288 16.62 -4.12 -25.92
C ASP A 288 15.78 -5.36 -25.58
N VAL A 289 15.91 -6.42 -26.39
CA VAL A 289 15.20 -7.68 -26.15
C VAL A 289 15.77 -8.37 -24.91
N GLU A 290 14.94 -8.52 -23.90
CA GLU A 290 15.30 -9.16 -22.64
C GLU A 290 14.20 -10.11 -22.14
N MET A 291 14.61 -11.14 -21.42
CA MET A 291 13.72 -12.01 -20.68
C MET A 291 13.81 -11.67 -19.20
N ARG A 292 12.68 -11.33 -18.59
CA ARG A 292 12.58 -11.08 -17.15
C ARG A 292 11.56 -12.03 -16.52
N LYS A 293 11.63 -12.20 -15.20
CA LYS A 293 10.56 -12.86 -14.45
C LYS A 293 9.38 -11.91 -14.28
N ALA A 294 8.17 -12.45 -14.17
CA ALA A 294 7.01 -11.66 -13.75
C ALA A 294 7.26 -10.98 -12.41
N ASP A 295 6.82 -9.74 -12.30
CA ASP A 295 6.86 -8.94 -11.07
C ASP A 295 5.47 -8.86 -10.43
N LEU A 296 5.36 -8.16 -9.30
CA LEU A 296 4.08 -8.01 -8.61
C LEU A 296 3.06 -7.18 -9.40
N GLU A 297 3.50 -6.33 -10.33
CA GLU A 297 2.62 -5.62 -11.27
C GLU A 297 1.97 -6.57 -12.27
N ASP A 298 2.73 -7.56 -12.74
CA ASP A 298 2.22 -8.66 -13.55
C ASP A 298 1.09 -9.42 -12.85
N VAL A 299 1.32 -9.89 -11.62
CA VAL A 299 0.32 -10.56 -10.77
C VAL A 299 -0.92 -9.69 -10.56
N PHE A 300 -0.71 -8.42 -10.23
CA PHE A 300 -1.78 -7.50 -9.87
C PHE A 300 -2.76 -7.29 -11.04
N ILE A 301 -2.24 -7.05 -12.24
CA ILE A 301 -3.08 -6.83 -13.43
C ILE A 301 -3.86 -8.10 -13.78
N ASP A 302 -3.25 -9.28 -13.70
CA ASP A 302 -3.92 -10.53 -14.05
C ASP A 302 -5.10 -10.82 -13.11
N LEU A 303 -4.90 -10.64 -11.80
CA LEU A 303 -5.95 -10.78 -10.79
C LEU A 303 -7.05 -9.73 -10.94
N MET A 304 -6.70 -8.50 -11.31
CA MET A 304 -7.69 -7.43 -11.53
C MET A 304 -8.49 -7.65 -12.82
N ALA A 305 -7.92 -8.29 -13.84
CA ALA A 305 -8.61 -8.63 -15.08
C ALA A 305 -9.55 -9.84 -14.96
N GLY A 306 -9.19 -10.84 -14.13
CA GLY A 306 -9.92 -12.11 -13.99
C GLY A 306 -11.33 -12.03 -13.39
N GLU A 307 -11.68 -10.92 -12.73
CA GLU A 307 -13.04 -10.66 -12.22
C GLU A 307 -13.72 -9.50 -12.97
N GLN A 308 -13.89 -9.63 -14.30
CA GLN A 308 -15.01 -8.96 -14.95
C GLN A 308 -16.26 -9.78 -14.68
N THR A 309 -16.99 -9.46 -13.62
CA THR A 309 -18.40 -9.82 -13.52
C THR A 309 -19.08 -9.34 -14.82
N PRO A 310 -19.88 -10.16 -15.51
CA PRO A 310 -20.54 -9.73 -16.73
C PRO A 310 -21.30 -8.45 -16.43
N LEU A 311 -20.95 -7.36 -17.12
CA LEU A 311 -21.84 -6.21 -17.21
C LEU A 311 -23.13 -6.74 -17.83
N GLU A 312 -24.17 -6.91 -17.02
CA GLU A 312 -25.52 -7.04 -17.54
C GLU A 312 -25.77 -5.83 -18.43
N VAL A 313 -25.73 -6.06 -19.74
CA VAL A 313 -26.27 -5.12 -20.71
C VAL A 313 -27.77 -5.09 -20.43
N ALA A 314 -28.20 -4.04 -19.73
CA ALA A 314 -29.59 -3.74 -19.52
C ALA A 314 -30.32 -3.79 -20.88
N ARG A 315 -31.34 -4.65 -20.95
CA ARG A 315 -32.33 -4.66 -22.03
C ARG A 315 -33.25 -3.44 -21.89
#